data_AF-A0A0B7IK87-F1
#
_entry.id   AF-A0A0B7IK87-F1
#
_cell.length_a   1.000
_cell.length_b   1.000
_cell.length_c   1.000
_cell.angle_alpha   90.00
_cell.angle_beta   90.00
_cell.angle_gamma   90.00
#
_symmetry.space_group_name_H-M   'P 1'
#
loop_
_entity.id
_entity.type
_entity.pdbx_description
1 polymer ?
#
loop_
_entity_poly.entity_id
_entity_poly.type
_entity_poly.pdbx_seq_one_letter_code
_entity_poly.pdbx_strand_id
1 'polypeptide(L)'
;MLDKQQQILEATISLRLKSLETTQALKQAGSTTEVAVQQTQALYYNAQAQLIGIKNNIHALENSICILLGIPSQPIARNSLEGQSFPTDFNQGYAVSLLENRPDVRKAELDLIQAFELTNVARAAFYPTFTITARGGFSSQTFENWLDTKSIFANFIGGLVQPLLNKRQIRSQYEISQANRETALLKFKKTMLTAGKEVSDALQNYHSQHEYILLKTKEMEAYQKATEYSQELFNSGMASYLEVISAEVNRLNAELSVANAEFNKMQYGIMLYKALGGGWK
;
A
#
# COMPACT_ATOMS: atom_id res chain seq x y z
N MET A 1 3.89 -14.76 6.91
CA MET A 1 5.28 -14.65 6.41
C MET A 1 6.29 -14.73 7.56
N LEU A 2 6.36 -13.72 8.44
CA LEU A 2 7.37 -13.66 9.50
C LEU A 2 7.29 -14.86 10.46
N ASP A 3 6.08 -15.28 10.86
CA ASP A 3 5.93 -16.47 11.72
C ASP A 3 6.43 -17.75 11.01
N LYS A 4 6.20 -17.87 9.69
CA LYS A 4 6.72 -18.99 8.88
C LYS A 4 8.24 -18.95 8.78
N GLN A 5 8.84 -17.76 8.59
CA GLN A 5 10.29 -17.57 8.59
C GLN A 5 10.90 -17.90 9.96
N GLN A 6 10.22 -17.52 11.05
CA GLN A 6 10.61 -17.90 12.40
C GLN A 6 10.64 -19.43 12.54
N GLN A 7 9.57 -20.12 12.14
CA GLN A 7 9.49 -21.59 12.19
C GLN A 7 10.61 -22.25 11.38
N ILE A 8 10.87 -21.78 10.15
CA ILE A 8 11.97 -22.26 9.28
C ILE A 8 13.32 -22.08 9.98
N LEU A 9 13.57 -20.91 10.57
CA LEU A 9 14.82 -20.63 11.27
C LEU A 9 14.98 -21.45 12.55
N GLU A 10 13.92 -21.65 13.33
CA GLU A 10 13.95 -22.51 14.52
C GLU A 10 14.28 -23.97 14.18
N ALA A 11 13.66 -24.50 13.10
CA ALA A 11 13.99 -25.82 12.58
C ALA A 11 15.45 -25.88 12.07
N THR A 12 15.91 -24.83 11.38
CA THR A 12 17.29 -24.72 10.88
C THR A 12 18.32 -24.65 11.99
N ILE A 13 18.06 -23.89 13.06
CA ILE A 13 18.93 -23.80 14.24
C ILE A 13 19.05 -25.17 14.90
N SER A 14 17.93 -25.88 15.04
CA SER A 14 17.91 -27.24 15.61
C SER A 14 18.71 -28.22 14.76
N LEU A 15 18.61 -28.14 13.44
CA LEU A 15 19.40 -28.95 12.51
C LEU A 15 20.89 -28.59 12.61
N ARG A 16 21.24 -27.31 12.54
CA ARG A 16 22.63 -26.82 12.61
C ARG A 16 23.33 -27.19 13.92
N LEU A 17 22.59 -27.26 15.03
CA LEU A 17 23.13 -27.74 16.30
C LEU A 17 23.55 -29.22 16.22
N LYS A 18 22.67 -30.09 15.70
CA LYS A 18 22.99 -31.51 15.50
C LYS A 18 24.15 -31.71 14.53
N SER A 19 24.16 -30.92 13.45
CA SER A 19 25.22 -30.88 12.45
C SER A 19 26.57 -30.46 13.08
N LEU A 20 26.56 -29.49 13.99
CA LEU A 20 27.75 -29.09 14.76
C LEU A 20 28.25 -30.20 15.68
N GLU A 21 27.37 -30.83 16.46
CA GLU A 21 27.71 -31.96 17.33
C GLU A 21 28.33 -33.12 16.54
N THR A 22 27.72 -33.45 15.40
CA THR A 22 28.21 -34.50 14.48
C THR A 22 29.60 -34.15 13.94
N THR A 23 29.79 -32.91 13.50
CA THR A 23 31.09 -32.46 12.96
C THR A 23 32.18 -32.46 14.01
N GLN A 24 31.85 -32.11 15.27
CA GLN A 24 32.78 -32.18 16.40
C GLN A 24 33.19 -33.63 16.69
N ALA A 25 32.25 -34.57 16.70
CA ALA A 25 32.53 -35.99 16.90
C ALA A 25 33.43 -36.56 15.78
N LEU A 26 33.14 -36.21 14.52
CA LEU A 26 33.96 -36.63 13.38
C LEU A 26 35.37 -36.03 13.43
N LYS A 27 35.53 -34.80 13.95
CA LYS A 27 36.85 -34.19 14.14
C LYS A 27 37.64 -34.95 15.19
N GLN A 28 37.00 -35.33 16.31
CA GLN A 28 37.62 -36.16 17.35
C GLN A 28 38.04 -37.53 16.82
N ALA A 29 37.26 -38.09 15.90
CA ALA A 29 37.59 -39.34 15.20
C ALA A 29 38.63 -39.18 14.07
N GLY A 30 39.09 -37.95 13.78
CA GLY A 30 40.07 -37.69 12.72
C GLY A 30 39.51 -37.69 11.29
N SER A 31 38.17 -37.73 11.12
CA SER A 31 37.49 -37.82 9.83
C SER A 31 37.14 -36.46 9.21
N THR A 32 37.30 -35.36 9.94
CA THR A 32 37.09 -34.00 9.43
C THR A 32 38.05 -32.99 10.09
N THR A 33 37.98 -31.72 9.69
CA THR A 33 38.91 -30.66 10.09
C THR A 33 38.29 -29.69 11.11
N GLU A 34 39.15 -28.97 11.84
CA GLU A 34 38.70 -27.85 12.69
C GLU A 34 37.99 -26.75 11.87
N VAL A 35 38.38 -26.56 10.61
CA VAL A 35 37.73 -25.60 9.71
C VAL A 35 36.25 -25.96 9.52
N ALA A 36 35.92 -27.24 9.34
CA ALA A 36 34.53 -27.68 9.20
C ALA A 36 33.71 -27.41 10.48
N VAL A 37 34.30 -27.63 11.66
CA VAL A 37 33.66 -27.32 12.95
C VAL A 37 33.37 -25.82 13.04
N GLN A 38 34.36 -24.97 12.78
CA GLN A 38 34.20 -23.51 12.88
C GLN A 38 33.21 -22.96 11.85
N GLN A 39 33.16 -23.51 10.63
CA GLN A 39 32.17 -23.15 9.62
C GLN A 39 30.73 -23.50 10.07
N THR A 40 30.54 -24.70 10.60
CA THR A 40 29.22 -25.14 11.11
C THR A 40 28.77 -24.29 12.30
N GLN A 41 29.72 -23.98 13.20
CA GLN A 41 29.48 -23.12 14.35
C GLN A 41 29.09 -21.70 13.92
N ALA A 42 29.77 -21.14 12.91
CA ALA A 42 29.43 -19.83 12.36
C ALA A 42 28.04 -19.81 11.73
N LEU A 43 27.66 -20.86 11.00
CA LEU A 43 26.32 -21.00 10.45
C LEU A 43 25.25 -21.11 11.55
N TYR A 44 25.51 -21.86 12.62
CA TYR A 44 24.61 -21.94 13.77
C TYR A 44 24.35 -20.55 14.37
N TYR A 45 25.41 -19.78 14.67
CA TYR A 45 25.28 -18.43 15.19
C TYR A 45 24.62 -17.45 14.21
N ASN A 46 24.88 -17.60 12.91
CA ASN A 46 24.22 -16.79 11.89
C ASN A 46 22.70 -17.01 11.87
N ALA A 47 22.24 -18.26 11.96
CA ALA A 47 20.81 -18.56 12.02
C ALA A 47 20.15 -18.00 13.30
N GLN A 48 20.84 -18.07 14.44
CA GLN A 48 20.37 -17.45 15.68
C GLN A 48 20.25 -15.92 15.56
N ALA A 49 21.24 -15.26 14.96
CA ALA A 49 21.20 -13.81 14.73
C ALA A 49 20.03 -13.42 13.80
N GLN A 50 19.78 -14.20 12.74
CA GLN A 50 18.63 -14.00 11.85
C GLN A 50 17.30 -14.15 12.61
N LEU A 51 17.17 -15.14 13.49
CA LEU A 51 15.97 -15.36 14.30
C LEU A 51 15.67 -14.14 15.20
N ILE A 52 16.69 -13.52 15.79
CA ILE A 52 16.53 -12.28 16.58
C ILE A 52 15.95 -11.16 15.71
N GLY A 53 16.46 -10.99 14.49
CA GLY A 53 15.93 -10.02 13.53
C GLY A 53 14.47 -10.27 13.18
N ILE A 54 14.09 -11.53 12.92
CA ILE A 54 12.69 -11.91 12.64
C ILE A 54 11.78 -11.62 13.85
N LYS A 55 12.20 -11.93 15.08
CA LYS A 55 11.43 -11.62 16.29
C LYS A 55 11.20 -10.12 16.46
N ASN A 56 12.21 -9.29 16.20
CA ASN A 56 12.06 -7.83 16.21
C ASN A 56 11.09 -7.34 15.13
N ASN A 57 11.13 -7.91 13.93
CA ASN A 57 10.20 -7.58 12.85
C ASN A 57 8.75 -7.96 13.20
N ILE A 58 8.56 -9.11 13.87
CA ILE A 58 7.25 -9.55 14.36
C ILE A 58 6.72 -8.52 15.37
N HIS A 59 7.51 -8.16 16.37
CA HIS A 59 7.10 -7.15 17.37
C HIS A 59 6.77 -5.80 16.74
N ALA A 60 7.57 -5.33 15.78
CA ALA A 60 7.29 -4.07 15.07
C ALA A 60 5.98 -4.14 14.26
N LEU A 61 5.70 -5.27 13.62
CA LEU A 61 4.47 -5.48 12.87
C LEU A 61 3.24 -5.57 13.80
N GLU A 62 3.35 -6.24 14.93
CA GLU A 62 2.30 -6.29 15.95
C GLU A 62 1.96 -4.90 16.46
N ASN A 63 2.96 -4.08 16.76
CA ASN A 63 2.75 -2.68 17.16
C ASN A 63 2.05 -1.87 16.06
N SER A 64 2.41 -2.10 14.79
CA SER A 64 1.77 -1.43 13.66
C SER A 64 0.29 -1.82 13.54
N ILE A 65 -0.03 -3.10 13.74
CA ILE A 65 -1.43 -3.57 13.77
C ILE A 65 -2.17 -3.03 14.99
N CYS A 66 -1.55 -2.98 16.16
CA CYS A 66 -2.14 -2.41 17.38
C CYS A 66 -2.54 -0.94 17.17
N ILE A 67 -1.68 -0.15 16.52
CA ILE A 67 -1.99 1.25 16.16
C ILE A 67 -3.19 1.31 15.20
N LEU A 68 -3.26 0.44 14.20
CA LEU A 68 -4.40 0.38 13.27
C LEU A 68 -5.71 -0.02 13.97
N LEU A 69 -5.64 -0.84 15.03
CA LEU A 69 -6.78 -1.25 15.85
C LEU A 69 -7.10 -0.26 16.99
N GLY A 70 -6.24 0.74 17.24
CA GLY A 70 -6.41 1.69 18.33
C GLY A 70 -6.21 1.10 19.73
N ILE A 71 -5.38 0.06 19.87
CA ILE A 71 -5.10 -0.64 21.13
C ILE A 71 -3.63 -0.47 21.55
N PRO A 72 -3.28 -0.61 22.84
CA PRO A 72 -1.88 -0.56 23.28
C PRO A 72 -1.08 -1.73 22.71
N SER A 73 0.24 -1.56 22.63
CA SER A 73 1.19 -2.60 22.20
C SER A 73 1.01 -3.89 22.97
N GLN A 74 0.69 -4.96 22.25
CA GLN A 74 0.55 -6.30 22.80
C GLN A 74 0.76 -7.36 21.70
N PRO A 75 1.09 -8.61 22.08
CA PRO A 75 1.12 -9.72 21.14
C PRO A 75 -0.26 -9.93 20.50
N ILE A 76 -0.28 -10.28 19.21
CA ILE A 76 -1.52 -10.52 18.46
C ILE A 76 -1.67 -12.01 18.17
N ALA A 77 -2.76 -12.61 18.65
CA ALA A 77 -3.08 -14.00 18.34
C ALA A 77 -3.31 -14.19 16.84
N ARG A 78 -2.66 -15.19 16.25
CA ARG A 78 -2.70 -15.48 14.81
C ARG A 78 -2.42 -16.95 14.52
N ASN A 79 -2.84 -17.39 13.33
CA ASN A 79 -2.69 -18.76 12.85
C ASN A 79 -1.55 -18.83 11.81
N SER A 80 -1.28 -20.02 11.26
CA SER A 80 -0.29 -20.18 10.20
C SER A 80 -0.73 -19.53 8.89
N LEU A 81 0.25 -19.30 8.01
CA LEU A 81 0.04 -18.76 6.67
C LEU A 81 -0.55 -19.80 5.72
N GLU A 82 -0.28 -21.10 5.95
CA GLU A 82 -0.72 -22.17 5.07
C GLU A 82 -2.25 -22.20 4.97
N GLY A 83 -2.75 -22.31 3.74
CA GLY A 83 -4.18 -22.37 3.47
C GLY A 83 -4.91 -21.03 3.55
N GLN A 84 -4.23 -19.92 3.86
CA GLN A 84 -4.84 -18.60 3.71
C GLN A 84 -4.94 -18.23 2.23
N SER A 85 -6.16 -18.13 1.73
CA SER A 85 -6.46 -17.63 0.39
C SER A 85 -7.07 -16.23 0.46
N PHE A 86 -6.72 -15.38 -0.50
CA PHE A 86 -7.47 -14.14 -0.67
C PHE A 86 -8.94 -14.48 -0.99
N PRO A 87 -9.92 -13.85 -0.34
CA PRO A 87 -11.33 -14.23 -0.45
C PRO A 87 -11.97 -13.95 -1.81
N THR A 88 -11.23 -13.38 -2.76
CA THR A 88 -11.70 -13.05 -4.11
C THR A 88 -10.74 -13.62 -5.13
N ASP A 89 -11.31 -14.29 -6.13
CA ASP A 89 -10.58 -14.84 -7.25
C ASP A 89 -10.49 -13.78 -8.35
N PHE A 90 -9.30 -13.25 -8.60
CA PHE A 90 -9.11 -12.09 -9.49
C PHE A 90 -8.89 -12.49 -10.95
N ASN A 91 -9.67 -13.44 -11.47
CA ASN A 91 -9.40 -14.12 -12.75
C ASN A 91 -9.90 -13.38 -14.01
N GLN A 92 -10.42 -12.17 -13.91
CA GLN A 92 -11.03 -11.44 -15.03
C GLN A 92 -10.44 -10.05 -15.20
N GLY A 93 -10.46 -9.56 -16.45
CA GLY A 93 -10.25 -8.15 -16.73
C GLY A 93 -11.37 -7.31 -16.12
N TYR A 94 -11.01 -6.16 -15.54
CA TYR A 94 -11.94 -5.27 -14.86
C TYR A 94 -12.44 -4.17 -15.80
N ALA A 95 -13.74 -3.85 -15.71
CA ALA A 95 -14.31 -2.75 -16.46
C ALA A 95 -13.74 -1.40 -15.99
N VAL A 96 -13.51 -0.47 -16.93
CA VAL A 96 -13.04 0.90 -16.64
C VAL A 96 -13.99 1.64 -15.70
N SER A 97 -15.28 1.31 -15.73
CA SER A 97 -16.30 1.88 -14.83
C SER A 97 -15.99 1.63 -13.35
N LEU A 98 -15.24 0.58 -12.98
CA LEU A 98 -14.83 0.36 -11.59
C LEU A 98 -13.88 1.45 -11.08
N LEU A 99 -13.19 2.18 -11.96
CA LEU A 99 -12.35 3.31 -11.54
C LEU A 99 -13.18 4.44 -10.93
N GLU A 100 -14.49 4.52 -11.21
CA GLU A 100 -15.41 5.47 -10.57
C GLU A 100 -15.58 5.19 -9.07
N ASN A 101 -15.30 3.98 -8.59
CA ASN A 101 -15.34 3.68 -7.16
C ASN A 101 -14.16 4.31 -6.41
N ARG A 102 -13.09 4.69 -7.12
CA ARG A 102 -11.90 5.22 -6.47
C ARG A 102 -12.13 6.66 -5.95
N PRO A 103 -11.83 6.93 -4.66
CA PRO A 103 -12.01 8.27 -4.09
C PRO A 103 -11.14 9.36 -4.74
N ASP A 104 -9.96 9.01 -5.23
CA ASP A 104 -9.04 9.94 -5.90
C ASP A 104 -9.57 10.38 -7.27
N VAL A 105 -10.15 9.45 -8.03
CA VAL A 105 -10.84 9.72 -9.31
C VAL A 105 -12.05 10.63 -9.07
N ARG A 106 -12.93 10.27 -8.12
CA ARG A 106 -14.10 11.11 -7.77
C ARG A 106 -13.70 12.51 -7.34
N LYS A 107 -12.65 12.63 -6.52
CA LYS A 107 -12.13 13.95 -6.12
C LYS A 107 -11.67 14.75 -7.33
N ALA A 108 -10.93 14.15 -8.26
CA ALA A 108 -10.45 14.84 -9.44
C ALA A 108 -11.58 15.27 -10.40
N GLU A 109 -12.66 14.47 -10.47
CA GLU A 109 -13.88 14.84 -11.18
C GLU A 109 -14.58 16.04 -10.53
N LEU A 110 -14.75 16.03 -9.20
CA LEU A 110 -15.34 17.16 -8.47
C LEU A 110 -14.49 18.43 -8.57
N ASP A 111 -13.16 18.31 -8.55
CA ASP A 111 -12.22 19.43 -8.80
C ASP A 111 -12.46 20.04 -10.20
N LEU A 112 -12.70 19.20 -11.22
CA LEU A 112 -13.00 19.64 -12.58
C LEU A 112 -14.37 20.35 -12.67
N ILE A 113 -15.40 19.80 -12.04
CA ILE A 113 -16.74 20.43 -11.96
C ILE A 113 -16.63 21.81 -11.30
N GLN A 114 -15.91 21.91 -10.18
CA GLN A 114 -15.67 23.18 -9.50
C GLN A 114 -14.99 24.20 -10.42
N ALA A 115 -13.93 23.80 -11.12
CA ALA A 115 -13.20 24.70 -12.02
C ALA A 115 -14.05 25.14 -13.24
N PHE A 116 -14.93 24.25 -13.72
CA PHE A 116 -15.92 24.58 -14.74
C PHE A 116 -16.89 25.66 -14.24
N GLU A 117 -17.46 25.50 -13.04
CA GLU A 117 -18.40 26.49 -12.50
C GLU A 117 -17.74 27.83 -12.15
N LEU A 118 -16.51 27.82 -11.63
CA LEU A 118 -15.75 29.06 -11.42
C LEU A 118 -15.48 29.81 -12.73
N THR A 119 -15.34 29.09 -13.85
CA THR A 119 -15.24 29.71 -15.18
C THR A 119 -16.54 30.40 -15.58
N ASN A 120 -17.70 29.80 -15.25
CA ASN A 120 -19.01 30.41 -15.47
C ASN A 120 -19.22 31.66 -14.59
N VAL A 121 -18.78 31.62 -13.32
CA VAL A 121 -18.79 32.78 -12.42
C VAL A 121 -17.90 33.91 -12.97
N ALA A 122 -16.68 33.60 -13.43
CA ALA A 122 -15.81 34.59 -14.05
C ALA A 122 -16.41 35.16 -15.34
N ARG A 123 -17.17 34.36 -16.10
CA ARG A 123 -17.91 34.82 -17.27
C ARG A 123 -19.08 35.74 -16.87
N ALA A 124 -19.75 35.48 -15.76
CA ALA A 124 -20.85 36.32 -15.28
C ALA A 124 -20.42 37.76 -15.01
N ALA A 125 -19.14 37.99 -14.66
CA ALA A 125 -18.58 39.32 -14.45
C ALA A 125 -18.53 40.22 -15.70
N PHE A 126 -18.76 39.68 -16.91
CA PHE A 126 -18.94 40.51 -18.12
C PHE A 126 -20.33 41.16 -18.22
N TYR A 127 -21.31 40.66 -17.46
CA TYR A 127 -22.66 41.18 -17.44
C TYR A 127 -22.83 42.21 -16.32
N PRO A 128 -23.78 43.17 -16.47
CA PRO A 128 -24.04 44.12 -15.42
C PRO A 128 -24.64 43.43 -14.18
N THR A 129 -24.21 43.85 -12.99
CA THR A 129 -24.75 43.34 -11.73
C THR A 129 -25.99 44.15 -11.36
N PHE A 130 -27.10 43.45 -11.16
CA PHE A 130 -28.33 44.03 -10.67
C PHE A 130 -28.49 43.73 -9.18
N THR A 131 -28.54 44.78 -8.37
CA THR A 131 -28.65 44.66 -6.90
C THR A 131 -29.93 45.35 -6.45
N ILE A 132 -30.81 44.61 -5.78
CA ILE A 132 -31.98 45.16 -5.09
C ILE A 132 -31.67 45.20 -3.60
N THR A 133 -31.74 46.39 -3.01
CA THR A 133 -31.62 46.59 -1.57
C THR A 133 -32.97 47.07 -1.03
N ALA A 134 -33.54 46.31 -0.10
CA ALA A 134 -34.71 46.74 0.68
C ALA A 134 -34.25 47.02 2.11
N ARG A 135 -34.66 48.16 2.67
CA ARG A 135 -34.41 48.53 4.07
C ARG A 135 -35.72 48.98 4.68
N GLY A 136 -36.02 48.52 5.88
CA GLY A 136 -37.16 48.99 6.65
C GLY A 136 -36.85 49.01 8.13
N GLY A 137 -37.56 49.85 8.87
CA GLY A 137 -37.37 49.98 10.32
C GLY A 137 -38.07 51.22 10.86
N PHE A 138 -37.66 51.61 12.06
CA PHE A 138 -38.14 52.81 12.73
C PHE A 138 -37.05 53.86 12.72
N SER A 139 -37.34 55.05 12.17
CA SER A 139 -36.44 56.20 12.19
C SER A 139 -37.20 57.40 12.75
N SER A 140 -36.71 57.95 13.85
CA SER A 140 -37.26 59.14 14.50
C SER A 140 -36.12 60.04 14.96
N GLN A 141 -36.33 61.37 14.89
CA GLN A 141 -35.37 62.35 15.39
C GLN A 141 -35.43 62.50 16.93
N THR A 142 -36.50 62.01 17.57
CA THR A 142 -36.69 62.02 19.02
C THR A 142 -37.05 60.62 19.53
N PHE A 143 -36.55 60.26 20.72
CA PHE A 143 -36.74 58.92 21.30
C PHE A 143 -38.21 58.61 21.66
N GLU A 144 -38.97 59.63 22.08
CA GLU A 144 -40.38 59.49 22.49
C GLU A 144 -41.31 59.06 21.34
N ASN A 145 -40.97 59.40 20.09
CA ASN A 145 -41.78 59.07 18.90
C ASN A 145 -41.26 57.85 18.14
N TRP A 146 -40.30 57.10 18.71
CA TRP A 146 -39.62 56.02 17.99
C TRP A 146 -40.53 54.83 17.65
N LEU A 147 -41.59 54.58 18.42
CA LEU A 147 -42.59 53.52 18.18
C LEU A 147 -43.91 54.01 17.56
N ASP A 148 -43.98 55.27 17.11
CA ASP A 148 -45.17 55.80 16.44
C ASP A 148 -45.31 55.22 15.02
N THR A 149 -46.54 55.05 14.54
CA THR A 149 -46.85 54.66 13.16
C THR A 149 -46.19 55.56 12.11
N LYS A 150 -45.85 56.81 12.47
CA LYS A 150 -45.16 57.77 11.62
C LYS A 150 -43.63 57.59 11.55
N SER A 151 -43.03 56.80 12.44
CA SER A 151 -41.58 56.53 12.43
C SER A 151 -41.22 55.31 11.56
N ILE A 152 -42.21 54.55 11.08
CA ILE A 152 -42.02 53.42 10.17
C ILE A 152 -41.55 53.94 8.81
N PHE A 153 -40.41 53.43 8.34
CA PHE A 153 -39.94 53.67 6.98
C PHE A 153 -39.68 52.33 6.26
N ALA A 154 -39.88 52.33 4.95
CA ALA A 154 -39.45 51.27 4.05
C ALA A 154 -38.92 51.91 2.77
N ASN A 155 -37.72 51.53 2.36
CA ASN A 155 -37.03 52.03 1.18
C ASN A 155 -36.59 50.85 0.30
N PHE A 156 -36.84 50.98 -1.00
CA PHE A 156 -36.42 50.03 -2.02
C PHE A 156 -35.49 50.76 -3.00
N ILE A 157 -34.26 50.27 -3.14
CA ILE A 157 -33.25 50.84 -4.04
C ILE A 157 -32.76 49.72 -4.95
N GLY A 158 -32.99 49.87 -6.25
CA GLY A 158 -32.38 49.03 -7.29
C GLY A 158 -31.18 49.74 -7.90
N GLY A 159 -30.08 49.03 -8.11
CA GLY A 159 -28.89 49.53 -8.79
C GLY A 159 -28.43 48.58 -9.89
N LEU A 160 -28.02 49.13 -11.04
CA LEU A 160 -27.37 48.39 -12.11
C LEU A 160 -25.94 48.90 -12.26
N VAL A 161 -24.95 48.03 -12.03
CA VAL A 161 -23.53 48.39 -12.11
C VAL A 161 -22.88 47.62 -13.25
N GLN A 162 -22.35 48.34 -14.24
CA GLN A 162 -21.55 47.78 -15.32
C GLN A 162 -20.09 48.29 -15.25
N PRO A 163 -19.09 47.40 -15.17
CA PRO A 163 -17.70 47.82 -15.20
C PRO A 163 -17.28 48.28 -16.61
N LEU A 164 -17.17 49.60 -16.81
CA LEU A 164 -16.78 50.20 -18.09
C LEU A 164 -15.26 50.25 -18.31
N LEU A 165 -14.48 50.52 -17.25
CA LEU A 165 -13.03 50.74 -17.30
C LEU A 165 -12.20 49.47 -16.96
N ASN A 166 -12.75 48.53 -16.17
CA ASN A 166 -12.04 47.34 -15.70
C ASN A 166 -12.10 46.14 -16.67
N LYS A 167 -12.37 46.38 -17.97
CA LYS A 167 -12.54 45.32 -18.98
C LYS A 167 -11.34 44.39 -19.10
N ARG A 168 -10.12 44.91 -18.96
CA ARG A 168 -8.89 44.09 -18.99
C ARG A 168 -8.79 43.17 -17.78
N GLN A 169 -9.09 43.67 -16.58
CA GLN A 169 -9.07 42.87 -15.36
C GLN A 169 -10.06 41.71 -15.43
N ILE A 170 -11.30 41.97 -15.89
CA ILE A 170 -12.34 40.95 -16.04
C ILE A 170 -11.93 39.90 -17.07
N ARG A 171 -11.39 40.35 -18.21
CA ARG A 171 -10.86 39.45 -19.25
C ARG A 171 -9.73 38.57 -18.72
N SER A 172 -8.75 39.14 -18.04
CA SER A 172 -7.65 38.38 -17.46
C SER A 172 -8.13 37.38 -16.40
N GLN A 173 -9.10 37.75 -15.55
CA GLN A 173 -9.68 36.83 -14.57
C GLN A 173 -10.41 35.65 -15.24
N TYR A 174 -11.12 35.91 -16.35
CA TYR A 174 -11.76 34.88 -17.14
C TYR A 174 -10.75 33.97 -17.84
N GLU A 175 -9.67 34.52 -18.42
CA GLU A 175 -8.57 33.76 -19.01
C GLU A 175 -7.86 32.88 -17.96
N ILE A 176 -7.61 33.39 -16.76
CA ILE A 176 -7.08 32.62 -15.62
C ILE A 176 -8.03 31.47 -15.26
N SER A 177 -9.33 31.73 -15.19
CA SER A 177 -10.32 30.70 -14.83
C SER A 177 -10.40 29.61 -15.90
N GLN A 178 -10.30 29.97 -17.19
CA GLN A 178 -10.19 29.00 -18.28
C GLN A 178 -8.94 28.13 -18.18
N ALA A 179 -7.78 28.74 -17.88
CA ALA A 179 -6.53 27.99 -17.69
C ALA A 179 -6.60 27.04 -16.48
N ASN A 180 -7.25 27.47 -15.39
CA ASN A 180 -7.49 26.62 -14.22
C ASN A 180 -8.40 25.43 -14.55
N ARG A 181 -9.46 25.64 -15.35
CA ARG A 181 -10.33 24.58 -15.85
C ARG A 181 -9.58 23.56 -16.70
N GLU A 182 -8.72 24.02 -17.61
CA GLU A 182 -7.88 23.12 -18.42
C GLU A 182 -6.91 22.33 -17.54
N THR A 183 -6.29 22.99 -16.55
CA THR A 183 -5.42 22.34 -15.56
C THR A 183 -6.17 21.24 -14.79
N ALA A 184 -7.41 21.51 -14.35
CA ALA A 184 -8.25 20.53 -13.68
C ALA A 184 -8.61 19.34 -14.60
N LEU A 185 -8.90 19.61 -15.88
CA LEU A 185 -9.18 18.57 -16.87
C LEU A 185 -7.97 17.66 -17.10
N LEU A 186 -6.79 18.23 -17.25
CA LEU A 186 -5.54 17.47 -17.41
C LEU A 186 -5.22 16.65 -16.16
N LYS A 187 -5.46 17.22 -14.97
CA LYS A 187 -5.32 16.50 -13.70
C LYS A 187 -6.27 15.32 -13.62
N PHE A 188 -7.54 15.48 -13.97
CA PHE A 188 -8.52 14.39 -14.04
C PHE A 188 -8.09 13.30 -15.02
N LYS A 189 -7.71 13.66 -16.25
CA LYS A 189 -7.18 12.70 -17.25
C LYS A 189 -5.96 11.94 -16.72
N LYS A 190 -5.01 12.63 -16.08
CA LYS A 190 -3.83 12.01 -15.47
C LYS A 190 -4.21 11.03 -14.36
N THR A 191 -5.16 11.39 -13.49
CA THR A 191 -5.65 10.52 -12.42
C THR A 191 -6.28 9.24 -13.01
N MET A 192 -7.11 9.36 -14.05
CA MET A 192 -7.71 8.21 -14.74
C MET A 192 -6.65 7.28 -15.36
N LEU A 193 -5.66 7.83 -16.06
CA LEU A 193 -4.57 7.05 -16.65
C LEU A 193 -3.71 6.36 -15.59
N THR A 194 -3.44 7.05 -14.47
CA THR A 194 -2.68 6.50 -13.34
C THR A 194 -3.45 5.36 -12.68
N ALA A 195 -4.74 5.53 -12.45
CA ALA A 195 -5.60 4.51 -11.88
C ALA A 195 -5.68 3.26 -12.78
N GLY A 196 -5.84 3.45 -14.10
CA GLY A 196 -5.82 2.34 -15.06
C GLY A 196 -4.48 1.59 -15.07
N LYS A 197 -3.36 2.32 -15.02
CA LYS A 197 -2.02 1.72 -14.89
C LYS A 197 -1.91 0.90 -13.60
N GLU A 198 -2.31 1.45 -12.45
CA GLU A 198 -2.22 0.77 -11.16
C GLU A 198 -3.00 -0.56 -11.15
N VAL A 199 -4.20 -0.58 -11.76
CA VAL A 199 -4.99 -1.81 -11.91
C VAL A 199 -4.27 -2.81 -12.81
N SER A 200 -3.77 -2.37 -13.96
CA SER A 200 -3.04 -3.23 -14.91
C SER A 200 -1.79 -3.85 -14.28
N ASP A 201 -0.98 -3.03 -13.59
CA ASP A 201 0.25 -3.48 -12.92
C ASP A 201 -0.09 -4.45 -11.77
N ALA A 202 -1.08 -4.13 -10.94
CA ALA A 202 -1.49 -4.99 -9.83
C ALA A 202 -2.02 -6.35 -10.30
N LEU A 203 -2.82 -6.36 -11.37
CA LEU A 203 -3.36 -7.58 -11.98
C LEU A 203 -2.23 -8.47 -12.54
N GLN A 204 -1.31 -7.88 -13.30
CA GLN A 204 -0.17 -8.61 -13.86
C GLN A 204 0.73 -9.17 -12.76
N ASN A 205 1.01 -8.39 -11.71
CA ASN A 205 1.80 -8.86 -10.57
C ASN A 205 1.10 -10.00 -9.84
N TYR A 206 -0.21 -9.90 -9.59
CA TYR A 206 -0.97 -10.96 -8.93
C TYR A 206 -0.95 -12.28 -9.72
N HIS A 207 -1.17 -12.22 -11.03
CA HIS A 207 -1.16 -13.41 -11.89
C HIS A 207 0.22 -14.03 -12.03
N SER A 208 1.24 -13.23 -12.37
CA SER A 208 2.61 -13.74 -12.54
C SER A 208 3.18 -14.32 -11.24
N GLN A 209 2.73 -13.84 -10.08
CA GLN A 209 3.16 -14.37 -8.79
C GLN A 209 2.73 -15.83 -8.56
N HIS A 210 1.63 -16.29 -9.16
CA HIS A 210 1.24 -17.69 -9.05
C HIS A 210 2.27 -18.63 -9.71
N GLU A 211 2.68 -18.30 -10.93
CA GLU A 211 3.71 -19.05 -11.65
C GLU A 211 5.06 -18.95 -10.93
N TYR A 212 5.39 -17.77 -10.41
CA TYR A 212 6.60 -17.58 -9.61
C TYR A 212 6.65 -18.50 -8.39
N ILE A 213 5.56 -18.59 -7.62
CA ILE A 213 5.46 -19.49 -6.45
C ILE A 213 5.63 -20.94 -6.89
N LEU A 214 4.99 -21.36 -7.99
CA LEU A 214 5.11 -22.73 -8.50
C LEU A 214 6.57 -23.09 -8.81
N LEU A 215 7.30 -22.20 -9.50
CA LEU A 215 8.70 -22.42 -9.83
C LEU A 215 9.60 -22.41 -8.59
N LYS A 216 9.38 -21.50 -7.64
CA LYS A 216 10.12 -21.45 -6.37
C LYS A 216 9.87 -22.66 -5.48
N THR A 217 8.66 -23.21 -5.52
CA THR A 217 8.33 -24.44 -4.78
C THR A 217 9.09 -25.63 -5.38
N LYS A 218 9.15 -25.75 -6.71
CA LYS A 218 9.95 -26.80 -7.37
C LYS A 218 11.45 -26.67 -7.07
N GLU A 219 11.98 -25.44 -7.03
CA GLU A 219 13.37 -25.17 -6.63
C GLU A 219 13.63 -25.63 -5.18
N MET A 220 12.72 -25.29 -4.26
CA MET A 220 12.81 -25.71 -2.86
C MET A 220 12.78 -27.25 -2.72
N GLU A 221 11.86 -27.92 -3.41
CA GLU A 221 11.76 -29.39 -3.42
C GLU A 221 13.03 -30.06 -3.98
N ALA A 222 13.65 -29.46 -5.01
CA ALA A 222 14.90 -29.96 -5.57
C ALA A 222 16.07 -29.81 -4.56
N TYR A 223 16.16 -28.66 -3.87
CA TYR A 223 17.18 -28.47 -2.82
C TYR A 223 16.94 -29.33 -1.58
N GLN A 224 15.69 -29.65 -1.27
CA GLN A 224 15.37 -30.60 -0.21
C GLN A 224 15.94 -31.99 -0.54
N LYS A 225 15.67 -32.51 -1.74
CA LYS A 225 16.25 -33.78 -2.21
C LYS A 225 17.77 -33.74 -2.28
N ALA A 226 18.35 -32.63 -2.75
CA ALA A 226 19.80 -32.47 -2.77
C ALA A 226 20.40 -32.54 -1.37
N THR A 227 19.74 -31.95 -0.36
CA THR A 227 20.18 -32.04 1.04
C THR A 227 20.12 -33.48 1.54
N GLU A 228 19.02 -34.19 1.26
CA GLU A 228 18.86 -35.61 1.63
C GLU A 228 19.96 -36.48 1.01
N TYR A 229 20.20 -36.36 -0.30
CA TYR A 229 21.24 -37.13 -0.99
C TYR A 229 22.65 -36.76 -0.56
N SER A 230 22.95 -35.47 -0.37
CA SER A 230 24.26 -35.04 0.14
C SER A 230 24.51 -35.60 1.54
N GLN A 231 23.48 -35.66 2.39
CA GLN A 231 23.61 -36.25 3.72
C GLN A 231 23.85 -37.76 3.66
N GLU A 232 23.16 -38.49 2.77
CA GLU A 232 23.39 -39.93 2.57
C GLU A 232 24.80 -40.22 2.05
N LEU A 233 25.26 -39.47 1.04
CA LEU A 233 26.62 -39.61 0.49
C LEU A 233 27.69 -39.24 1.52
N PHE A 234 27.44 -38.26 2.38
CA PHE A 234 28.35 -37.93 3.47
C PHE A 234 28.43 -39.08 4.49
N ASN A 235 27.29 -39.65 4.86
CA ASN A 235 27.22 -40.80 5.78
C ASN A 235 27.92 -42.05 5.21
N SER A 236 27.94 -42.21 3.88
CA SER A 236 28.68 -43.28 3.19
C SER A 236 30.15 -42.95 2.89
N GLY A 237 30.62 -41.76 3.26
CA GLY A 237 31.99 -41.29 3.00
C GLY A 237 32.28 -40.91 1.54
N MET A 238 31.25 -40.76 0.71
CA MET A 238 31.35 -40.45 -0.73
C MET A 238 31.24 -38.96 -1.06
N ALA A 239 30.79 -38.13 -0.10
CA ALA A 239 30.70 -36.68 -0.27
C ALA A 239 31.43 -35.95 0.86
N SER A 240 31.88 -34.73 0.57
CA SER A 240 32.43 -33.84 1.59
C SER A 240 31.31 -33.21 2.42
N TYR A 241 31.60 -32.88 3.68
CA TYR A 241 30.64 -32.16 4.52
C TYR A 241 30.30 -30.76 3.98
N LEU A 242 31.20 -30.17 3.17
CA LEU A 242 30.95 -28.89 2.50
C LEU A 242 29.77 -28.98 1.51
N GLU A 243 29.58 -30.13 0.86
CA GLU A 243 28.43 -30.34 -0.04
C GLU A 243 27.11 -30.37 0.74
N VAL A 244 27.09 -31.01 1.92
CA VAL A 244 25.94 -31.00 2.83
C VAL A 244 25.60 -29.58 3.25
N ILE A 245 26.59 -28.81 3.73
CA ILE A 245 26.41 -27.41 4.13
C ILE A 245 25.86 -26.58 2.96
N SER A 246 26.43 -26.74 1.76
CA SER A 246 26.00 -25.99 0.58
C SER A 246 24.55 -26.29 0.23
N ALA A 247 24.15 -27.57 0.25
CA ALA A 247 22.77 -27.99 0.01
C ALA A 247 21.81 -27.42 1.06
N GLU A 248 22.16 -27.47 2.35
CA GLU A 248 21.34 -26.92 3.45
C GLU A 248 21.15 -25.40 3.34
N VAL A 249 22.22 -24.66 3.00
CA VAL A 249 22.14 -23.19 2.81
C VAL A 249 21.21 -22.85 1.66
N ASN A 250 21.31 -23.58 0.54
CA ASN A 250 20.44 -23.36 -0.61
C ASN A 250 18.98 -23.73 -0.30
N ARG A 251 18.74 -24.83 0.43
CA ARG A 251 17.40 -25.23 0.88
C ARG A 251 16.77 -24.15 1.75
N LEU A 252 17.48 -23.66 2.77
CA LEU A 252 17.01 -22.58 3.64
C LEU A 252 16.62 -21.33 2.83
N ASN A 253 17.47 -20.90 1.90
CA ASN A 253 17.19 -19.73 1.06
C ASN A 253 15.96 -19.94 0.17
N ALA A 254 15.77 -21.15 -0.36
CA ALA A 254 14.60 -21.50 -1.16
C ALA A 254 13.32 -21.52 -0.32
N GLU A 255 13.33 -22.13 0.87
CA GLU A 255 12.20 -22.13 1.81
C GLU A 255 11.78 -20.70 2.20
N LEU A 256 12.75 -19.84 2.54
CA LEU A 256 12.49 -18.43 2.83
C LEU A 256 11.93 -17.67 1.61
N SER A 257 12.41 -18.01 0.41
CA SER A 257 11.94 -17.41 -0.84
C SER A 257 10.49 -17.77 -1.15
N VAL A 258 10.08 -19.03 -0.93
CA VAL A 258 8.69 -19.47 -1.08
C VAL A 258 7.79 -18.72 -0.09
N ALA A 259 8.17 -18.63 1.18
CA ALA A 259 7.40 -17.90 2.20
C ALA A 259 7.23 -16.41 1.85
N ASN A 260 8.27 -15.77 1.31
CA ASN A 260 8.20 -14.38 0.81
C ASN A 260 7.30 -14.28 -0.44
N ALA A 261 7.37 -15.25 -1.34
CA ALA A 261 6.58 -15.26 -2.57
C ALA A 261 5.07 -15.37 -2.28
N GLU A 262 4.68 -16.22 -1.33
CA GLU A 262 3.29 -16.35 -0.89
C GLU A 262 2.77 -15.05 -0.27
N PHE A 263 3.59 -14.39 0.57
CA PHE A 263 3.27 -13.08 1.12
C PHE A 263 3.06 -12.02 0.04
N ASN A 264 3.95 -11.96 -0.94
CA ASN A 264 3.84 -11.01 -2.05
C ASN A 264 2.55 -11.23 -2.85
N LYS A 265 2.11 -12.48 -3.04
CA LYS A 265 0.81 -12.76 -3.69
C LYS A 265 -0.35 -12.12 -2.92
N MET A 266 -0.35 -12.22 -1.60
CA MET A 266 -1.37 -11.56 -0.76
C MET A 266 -1.29 -10.04 -0.86
N GLN A 267 -0.08 -9.47 -0.84
CA GLN A 267 0.12 -8.03 -1.02
C GLN A 267 -0.40 -7.53 -2.37
N TYR A 268 -0.12 -8.25 -3.46
CA TYR A 268 -0.65 -7.91 -4.77
C TYR A 268 -2.18 -7.99 -4.83
N GLY A 269 -2.79 -8.95 -4.12
CA GLY A 269 -4.25 -9.02 -3.97
C GLY A 269 -4.83 -7.80 -3.25
N ILE A 270 -4.19 -7.35 -2.16
CA ILE A 270 -4.57 -6.12 -1.44
C ILE A 270 -4.38 -4.89 -2.33
N MET A 271 -3.27 -4.80 -3.07
CA MET A 271 -3.01 -3.70 -4.00
C MET A 271 -4.06 -3.64 -5.10
N LEU A 272 -4.46 -4.79 -5.66
CA LEU A 272 -5.51 -4.87 -6.67
C LEU A 272 -6.86 -4.44 -6.09
N TYR A 273 -7.23 -4.93 -4.90
CA TYR A 273 -8.46 -4.51 -4.21
C TYR A 273 -8.51 -2.99 -4.01
N LYS A 274 -7.40 -2.39 -3.57
CA LYS A 274 -7.26 -0.94 -3.42
C LYS A 274 -7.32 -0.21 -4.76
N ALA A 275 -6.64 -0.72 -5.79
CA ALA A 275 -6.58 -0.11 -7.11
C ALA A 275 -7.95 -0.05 -7.79
N LEU A 276 -8.82 -1.03 -7.52
CA LEU A 276 -10.22 -1.06 -7.97
C LEU A 276 -11.15 -0.15 -7.16
N GLY A 277 -10.66 0.51 -6.11
CA GLY A 277 -11.47 1.42 -5.28
C GLY A 277 -12.29 0.72 -4.20
N GLY A 278 -11.92 -0.50 -3.79
CA GLY A 278 -12.63 -1.25 -2.74
C GLY A 278 -13.23 -2.58 -3.21
N GLY A 279 -12.66 -3.20 -4.25
CA GLY A 279 -13.11 -4.49 -4.77
C GLY A 279 -13.79 -4.38 -6.14
N TRP A 280 -14.51 -5.44 -6.52
CA TRP A 280 -15.08 -5.64 -7.85
C TRP A 280 -16.58 -5.33 -7.95
N LYS A 281 -17.21 -4.89 -6.87
CA LYS A 281 -18.64 -4.53 -6.81
C LYS A 281 -18.82 -3.03 -6.71
#